data_AF-A0AAD7NSN8-F1
#
_entry.id   AF-A0AAD7NSN8-F1
#
_cell.length_a   1.000
_cell.length_b   1.000
_cell.length_c   1.000
_cell.angle_alpha   90.00
_cell.angle_beta   90.00
_cell.angle_gamma   90.00
#
_symmetry.space_group_name_H-M   'P 1'
#
loop_
_entity.id
_entity.type
_entity.pdbx_description
1 polymer ?
#
loop_
_entity_poly.entity_id
_entity_poly.type
_entity_poly.pdbx_seq_one_letter_code
_entity_poly.pdbx_strand_id
1 'polypeptide(L)'
;MSTALTFTDKKLVDSTLVAPDGAVHYTTSTDKGFMGRKTTTISAASGLVGLINWRKKVFVINGVQQSWEDLKQRSNGIFSSEREWHWGSRSYKLKFQNSNKELLATPTFSGVAGTVRFTTFQPHLFHQNQHAAIHFPHEIQDEIERMFLLMAILQMEIHRQDQLDNATATNATMVQAAANQ
;
A
#
# COMPACT_ATOMS: atom_id res chain seq x y z
N MET A 1 14.26 -6.51 -16.93
CA MET A 1 14.38 -6.83 -15.49
C MET A 1 13.35 -6.00 -14.74
N SER A 2 12.65 -6.57 -13.75
CA SER A 2 11.78 -5.78 -12.87
C SER A 2 12.64 -4.89 -11.98
N THR A 3 12.22 -3.64 -11.76
CA THR A 3 12.95 -2.71 -10.89
C THR A 3 12.20 -2.60 -9.56
N ALA A 4 12.90 -2.92 -8.47
CA ALA A 4 12.39 -2.72 -7.12
C ALA A 4 12.47 -1.23 -6.76
N LEU A 5 11.41 -0.70 -6.18
CA LEU A 5 11.43 0.60 -5.51
C LEU A 5 11.31 0.35 -4.01
N THR A 6 12.30 0.79 -3.24
CA THR A 6 12.40 0.55 -1.80
C THR A 6 12.01 1.80 -1.03
N PHE A 7 11.18 1.62 0.00
CA PHE A 7 10.80 2.68 0.92
C PHE A 7 11.94 2.96 1.90
N THR A 8 12.39 4.21 1.98
CA THR A 8 13.44 4.62 2.93
C THR A 8 13.00 4.55 4.38
N ASP A 9 11.70 4.68 4.64
CA ASP A 9 11.17 4.79 5.99
C ASP A 9 10.16 3.67 6.31
N LYS A 10 10.05 3.34 7.60
CA LYS A 10 9.01 2.41 8.10
C LYS A 10 7.60 2.96 7.82
N LYS A 11 7.42 4.29 7.88
CA LYS A 11 6.14 4.97 7.64
C LYS A 11 5.96 5.21 6.15
N LEU A 12 5.32 4.26 5.46
CA LEU A 12 5.20 4.28 3.99
C LEU A 12 4.57 5.55 3.39
N VAL A 13 3.74 6.25 4.16
CA VAL A 13 3.00 7.45 3.74
C VAL A 13 3.74 8.77 4.04
N ASP A 14 4.91 8.67 4.67
CA ASP A 14 5.85 9.75 4.96
C ASP A 14 7.27 9.24 4.64
N SER A 15 7.51 8.82 3.38
CA SER A 15 8.71 8.11 2.94
C SER A 15 9.13 8.52 1.53
N THR A 16 10.37 8.23 1.16
CA THR A 16 10.78 8.21 -0.26
C THR A 16 10.83 6.78 -0.79
N LEU A 17 10.61 6.62 -2.10
CA LEU A 17 10.77 5.37 -2.83
C LEU A 17 11.97 5.52 -3.76
N VAL A 18 13.01 4.74 -3.52
CA VAL A 18 14.28 4.79 -4.26
C VAL A 18 14.51 3.53 -5.09
N ALA A 19 15.09 3.69 -6.28
CA ALA A 19 15.58 2.60 -7.10
C ALA A 19 16.93 2.05 -6.58
N PRO A 20 17.42 0.90 -7.09
CA PRO A 20 18.68 0.30 -6.62
C PRO A 20 19.92 1.17 -6.86
N ASP A 21 19.86 2.09 -7.81
CA ASP A 21 20.90 3.08 -8.11
C ASP A 21 20.84 4.30 -7.17
N GLY A 22 19.88 4.35 -6.24
CA GLY A 22 19.66 5.46 -5.33
C GLY A 22 18.78 6.58 -5.88
N ALA A 23 18.30 6.49 -7.13
CA ALA A 23 17.44 7.51 -7.70
C ALA A 23 16.07 7.53 -6.99
N VAL A 24 15.62 8.72 -6.59
CA VAL A 24 14.30 8.91 -5.98
C VAL A 24 13.25 8.90 -7.09
N HIS A 25 12.36 7.91 -7.06
CA HIS A 25 11.24 7.81 -8.00
C HIS A 25 10.00 8.54 -7.49
N TYR A 26 9.67 8.34 -6.21
CA TYR A 26 8.49 8.93 -5.60
C TYR A 26 8.78 9.40 -4.18
N THR A 27 8.06 10.43 -3.74
CA THR A 27 7.99 10.86 -2.34
C THR A 27 6.54 10.84 -1.90
N THR A 28 6.27 10.21 -0.76
CA THR A 28 4.97 10.22 -0.09
C THR A 28 5.00 11.20 1.08
N SER A 29 3.94 11.99 1.24
CA SER A 29 3.82 12.92 2.36
C SER A 29 2.39 12.96 2.86
N THR A 30 2.20 12.93 4.18
CA THR A 30 0.88 12.82 4.78
C THR A 30 0.52 13.95 5.72
N ASP A 31 -0.57 14.62 5.40
CA ASP A 31 -1.23 15.55 6.31
C ASP A 31 -2.09 14.80 7.33
N LYS A 32 -1.99 15.23 8.59
CA LYS A 32 -2.79 14.73 9.71
C LYS A 32 -3.69 15.84 10.27
N GLY A 33 -4.72 15.43 10.99
CA GLY A 33 -5.45 16.34 11.88
C GLY A 33 -6.09 15.59 13.02
N PHE A 34 -7.04 16.23 13.70
CA PHE A 34 -7.66 15.68 14.91
C PHE A 34 -8.24 14.25 14.74
N MET A 35 -8.83 13.95 13.59
CA MET A 35 -9.35 12.61 13.25
C MET A 35 -8.33 11.75 12.45
N GLY A 36 -7.05 11.84 12.81
CA GLY A 36 -5.99 11.08 12.15
C GLY A 36 -5.68 11.55 10.72
N ARG A 37 -5.36 10.59 9.84
CA ARG A 37 -4.85 10.82 8.49
C ARG A 37 -5.86 11.57 7.61
N LYS A 38 -5.45 12.65 6.96
CA LYS A 38 -6.28 13.43 6.03
C LYS A 38 -6.01 13.03 4.59
N THR A 39 -4.79 13.33 4.14
CA THR A 39 -4.39 13.23 2.73
C THR A 39 -2.96 12.73 2.69
N THR A 40 -2.69 11.77 1.81
CA THR A 40 -1.32 11.41 1.44
C THR A 40 -1.11 11.82 -0.01
N THR A 41 -0.10 12.64 -0.27
CA THR A 41 0.33 12.99 -1.62
C THR A 41 1.46 12.06 -2.06
N ILE A 42 1.53 11.80 -3.35
CA ILE A 42 2.61 11.06 -4.00
C ILE A 42 3.14 11.96 -5.11
N SER A 43 4.40 12.36 -5.00
CA SER A 43 5.06 13.25 -5.95
C SER A 43 6.23 12.54 -6.62
N ALA A 44 6.39 12.75 -7.92
CA ALA A 44 7.59 12.40 -8.68
C ALA A 44 8.44 13.66 -8.93
N ALA A 45 9.58 13.52 -9.61
CA ALA A 45 10.40 14.66 -10.00
C ALA A 45 9.62 15.69 -10.87
N SER A 46 8.61 15.25 -11.61
CA SER A 46 7.73 16.09 -12.43
C SER A 46 6.61 16.80 -11.65
N GLY A 47 6.43 16.50 -10.36
CA GLY A 47 5.38 17.09 -9.52
C GLY A 47 4.41 16.06 -8.93
N LEU A 48 3.22 16.53 -8.54
CA LEU A 48 2.19 15.71 -7.91
C LEU A 48 1.58 14.72 -8.93
N VAL A 49 1.68 13.42 -8.65
CA VAL A 49 1.21 12.34 -9.55
C VAL A 49 0.08 11.50 -8.96
N GLY A 50 -0.06 11.48 -7.64
CA GLY A 50 -1.12 10.73 -6.96
C GLY A 50 -1.53 11.38 -5.64
N LEU A 51 -2.79 11.18 -5.25
CA LEU A 51 -3.31 11.65 -3.97
C LEU A 51 -4.32 10.65 -3.39
N ILE A 52 -4.08 10.23 -2.15
CA ILE A 52 -5.00 9.42 -1.36
C ILE A 52 -5.71 10.33 -0.37
N ASN A 53 -7.02 10.53 -0.53
CA ASN A 53 -7.82 11.20 0.48
C ASN A 53 -8.46 10.16 1.38
N TRP A 54 -7.90 9.98 2.57
CA TRP A 54 -8.28 8.90 3.50
C TRP A 54 -9.68 9.10 4.08
N ARG A 55 -10.07 10.36 4.30
CA ARG A 55 -11.38 10.68 4.89
C ARG A 55 -12.50 10.52 3.88
N LYS A 56 -12.29 11.02 2.66
CA LYS A 56 -13.25 10.86 1.55
C LYS A 56 -13.19 9.48 0.90
N LYS A 57 -12.17 8.67 1.24
CA LYS A 57 -11.91 7.35 0.65
C LYS A 57 -11.85 7.40 -0.87
N VAL A 58 -11.04 8.31 -1.41
CA VAL A 58 -10.84 8.47 -2.86
C VAL A 58 -9.36 8.43 -3.22
N PHE A 59 -9.09 7.97 -4.43
CA PHE A 59 -7.82 8.17 -5.12
C PHE A 59 -7.99 9.26 -6.18
N VAL A 60 -6.96 10.08 -6.33
CA VAL A 60 -6.82 11.01 -7.47
C VAL A 60 -5.52 10.68 -8.18
N ILE A 61 -5.61 10.30 -9.45
CA ILE A 61 -4.46 9.97 -10.30
C ILE A 61 -4.55 10.85 -11.54
N ASN A 62 -3.53 11.67 -11.78
CA ASN A 62 -3.50 12.63 -12.90
C ASN A 62 -4.80 13.47 -13.03
N GLY A 63 -5.33 13.95 -11.90
CA GLY A 63 -6.56 14.76 -11.85
C GLY A 63 -7.88 13.96 -11.88
N VAL A 64 -7.85 12.66 -12.21
CA VAL A 64 -9.05 11.81 -12.21
C VAL A 64 -9.30 11.26 -10.81
N GLN A 65 -10.45 11.61 -10.23
CA GLN A 65 -10.88 11.13 -8.92
C GLN A 65 -11.76 9.89 -9.03
N GLN A 66 -11.48 8.87 -8.21
CA GLN A 66 -12.26 7.63 -8.11
C GLN A 66 -12.44 7.24 -6.64
N SER A 67 -13.64 6.77 -6.27
CA SER A 67 -13.92 6.33 -4.90
C SER A 67 -13.40 4.93 -4.64
N TRP A 68 -13.02 4.61 -3.39
CA TRP A 68 -12.61 3.24 -3.06
C TRP A 68 -13.74 2.24 -3.25
N GLU A 69 -15.00 2.65 -3.10
CA GLU A 69 -16.15 1.78 -3.32
C GLU A 69 -16.26 1.39 -4.79
N ASP A 70 -15.98 2.34 -5.69
CA ASP A 70 -15.93 2.08 -7.12
C ASP A 70 -14.68 1.33 -7.55
N LEU A 71 -13.56 1.45 -6.82
CA LEU A 71 -12.30 0.81 -7.18
C LEU A 71 -12.12 -0.58 -6.59
N LYS A 72 -12.81 -0.90 -5.48
CA LYS A 72 -12.50 -2.04 -4.62
C LYS A 72 -13.75 -2.88 -4.37
N GLN A 73 -13.70 -4.11 -4.84
CA GLN A 73 -14.72 -5.12 -4.60
C GLN A 73 -14.20 -6.21 -3.67
N ARG A 74 -15.07 -6.69 -2.78
CA ARG A 74 -14.75 -7.90 -2.00
C ARG A 74 -14.87 -9.09 -2.93
N SER A 75 -13.80 -9.86 -3.06
CA SER A 75 -13.86 -11.20 -3.65
C SER A 75 -14.82 -12.07 -2.83
N ASN A 76 -15.69 -12.83 -3.49
CA ASN A 76 -16.71 -13.67 -2.87
C ASN A 76 -16.14 -14.50 -1.71
N GLY A 77 -16.69 -14.31 -0.50
CA GLY A 77 -16.31 -15.03 0.72
C GLY A 77 -16.26 -14.14 1.97
N ILE A 78 -16.91 -14.56 3.06
CA ILE A 78 -17.10 -13.77 4.31
C ILE A 78 -15.77 -13.54 5.07
N PHE A 79 -14.74 -14.36 4.83
CA PHE A 79 -13.46 -14.33 5.57
C PHE A 79 -12.21 -14.11 4.70
N SER A 80 -12.37 -13.77 3.41
CA SER A 80 -11.20 -13.56 2.56
C SER A 80 -10.54 -12.22 2.86
N SER A 81 -9.21 -12.20 3.03
CA SER A 81 -8.39 -10.97 3.03
C SER A 81 -8.09 -10.47 1.62
N GLU A 82 -8.44 -11.25 0.59
CA GLU A 82 -8.30 -10.88 -0.82
C GLU A 82 -9.27 -9.75 -1.19
N ARG A 83 -8.81 -8.81 -2.01
CA ARG A 83 -9.60 -7.70 -2.52
C ARG A 83 -9.35 -7.58 -4.00
N GLU A 84 -10.42 -7.45 -4.77
CA GLU A 84 -10.31 -7.10 -6.18
C GLU A 84 -10.29 -5.58 -6.30
N TRP A 85 -9.29 -5.08 -6.99
CA TRP A 85 -9.08 -3.67 -7.27
C TRP A 85 -9.09 -3.48 -8.77
N HIS A 86 -9.77 -2.46 -9.27
CA HIS A 86 -9.77 -2.17 -10.69
C HIS A 86 -9.59 -0.69 -10.99
N TRP A 87 -9.01 -0.40 -12.16
CA TRP A 87 -8.89 0.93 -12.70
C TRP A 87 -9.17 0.87 -14.20
N GLY A 88 -10.26 1.51 -14.63
CA GLY A 88 -10.77 1.35 -16.00
C GLY A 88 -11.10 -0.11 -16.29
N SER A 89 -10.51 -0.67 -17.35
CA SER A 89 -10.68 -2.07 -17.77
C SER A 89 -9.70 -3.05 -17.13
N ARG A 90 -8.77 -2.59 -16.27
CA ARG A 90 -7.74 -3.44 -15.67
C ARG A 90 -8.10 -3.78 -14.23
N SER A 91 -8.19 -5.07 -13.93
CA SER A 91 -8.55 -5.61 -12.62
C SER A 91 -7.42 -6.46 -12.02
N TYR A 92 -7.26 -6.37 -10.71
CA TYR A 92 -6.19 -6.98 -9.94
C TYR A 92 -6.72 -7.58 -8.65
N LYS A 93 -6.37 -8.84 -8.37
CA LYS A 93 -6.56 -9.44 -7.06
C LYS A 93 -5.37 -9.14 -6.17
N LEU A 94 -5.61 -8.37 -5.11
CA LEU A 94 -4.64 -8.06 -4.09
C LEU A 94 -4.82 -8.98 -2.89
N LYS A 95 -3.75 -9.70 -2.52
CA LYS A 95 -3.77 -10.67 -1.41
C LYS A 95 -2.46 -10.71 -0.65
N PHE A 96 -2.54 -10.62 0.67
CA PHE A 96 -1.40 -10.88 1.54
C PHE A 96 -1.04 -12.37 1.56
N GLN A 97 0.25 -12.66 1.49
CA GLN A 97 0.84 -14.00 1.54
C GLN A 97 1.97 -14.04 2.57
N ASN A 98 2.52 -15.23 2.80
CA ASN A 98 3.70 -15.44 3.65
C ASN A 98 3.52 -14.83 5.06
N SER A 99 2.40 -15.16 5.71
CA SER A 99 2.04 -14.61 7.03
C SER A 99 2.01 -13.07 7.03
N ASN A 100 1.43 -12.49 5.97
CA ASN A 100 1.34 -11.06 5.72
C ASN A 100 2.68 -10.34 5.51
N LYS A 101 3.75 -11.06 5.15
CA LYS A 101 5.05 -10.45 4.81
C LYS A 101 5.10 -9.89 3.39
N GLU A 102 4.25 -10.41 2.51
CA GLU A 102 4.14 -9.98 1.12
C GLU A 102 2.68 -9.69 0.74
N LEU A 103 2.47 -8.69 -0.11
CA LEU A 103 1.20 -8.40 -0.78
C LEU A 103 1.41 -8.56 -2.28
N LEU A 104 0.64 -9.43 -2.91
CA LEU A 104 0.67 -9.62 -4.36
C LEU A 104 -0.53 -8.97 -5.00
N ALA A 105 -0.33 -8.24 -6.11
CA ALA A 105 -1.39 -7.78 -7.00
C ALA A 105 -1.32 -8.59 -8.30
N THR A 106 -2.21 -9.57 -8.44
CA THR A 106 -2.26 -10.48 -9.59
C THR A 106 -3.33 -10.01 -10.57
N PRO A 107 -3.00 -9.79 -11.85
CA PRO A 107 -3.99 -9.37 -12.85
C PRO A 107 -5.08 -10.44 -13.05
N THR A 108 -6.32 -10.01 -13.25
CA THR A 108 -7.47 -10.89 -13.54
C THR A 108 -8.04 -10.75 -14.95
N PHE A 109 -7.44 -9.88 -15.76
CA PHE A 109 -7.80 -9.66 -17.16
C PHE A 109 -6.91 -10.49 -18.10
N SER A 110 -7.35 -10.65 -19.35
CA SER A 110 -6.58 -11.31 -20.40
C SER A 110 -5.46 -10.40 -20.94
N GLY A 111 -4.26 -10.96 -21.12
CA GLY A 111 -3.10 -10.24 -21.65
C GLY A 111 -1.80 -10.64 -20.95
N VAL A 112 -0.68 -10.07 -21.40
CA VAL A 112 0.62 -10.21 -20.73
C VAL A 112 0.71 -9.12 -19.67
N ALA A 113 0.32 -9.46 -18.44
CA ALA A 113 0.51 -8.60 -17.28
C ALA A 113 1.21 -9.39 -16.18
N GLY A 114 2.28 -8.83 -15.62
CA GLY A 114 2.99 -9.46 -14.51
C GLY A 114 2.31 -9.19 -13.17
N THR A 115 2.62 -10.03 -12.18
CA THR A 115 2.20 -9.79 -10.78
C THR A 115 3.09 -8.74 -10.13
N VAL A 116 2.49 -7.67 -9.58
CA VAL A 116 3.21 -6.72 -8.73
C VAL A 116 3.39 -7.33 -7.35
N ARG A 117 4.61 -7.25 -6.81
CA ARG A 117 4.94 -7.75 -5.48
C ARG A 117 5.33 -6.62 -4.56
N PHE A 118 4.69 -6.53 -3.41
CA PHE A 118 5.09 -5.66 -2.32
C PHE A 118 5.58 -6.49 -1.13
N THR A 119 6.79 -6.20 -0.64
CA THR A 119 7.33 -6.74 0.60
C THR A 119 7.11 -5.73 1.73
N THR A 120 6.55 -6.18 2.83
CA THR A 120 6.35 -5.35 4.02
C THR A 120 7.67 -5.04 4.72
N PHE A 121 7.68 -3.99 5.56
CA PHE A 121 8.81 -3.71 6.44
C PHE A 121 8.97 -4.84 7.47
N GLN A 122 10.15 -5.43 7.57
CA GLN A 122 10.44 -6.50 8.52
C GLN A 122 11.52 -6.03 9.52
N PRO A 123 11.16 -5.80 10.79
CA PRO A 123 12.14 -5.50 11.82
C PRO A 123 12.94 -6.75 12.17
N HIS A 124 14.25 -6.61 12.35
CA HIS A 124 15.13 -7.68 12.81
C HIS A 124 15.81 -7.27 14.13
N LEU A 125 15.90 -8.19 15.09
CA LEU A 125 16.49 -7.92 16.42
C LEU A 125 18.03 -7.96 16.39
N PHE A 126 18.63 -8.68 15.44
CA PHE A 126 20.07 -8.96 15.41
C PHE A 126 20.73 -8.69 14.05
N HIS A 127 19.99 -8.13 13.09
CA HIS A 127 20.47 -7.75 11.76
C HIS A 127 19.78 -6.46 11.30
N GLN A 128 20.21 -5.92 10.17
CA GLN A 128 19.58 -4.74 9.58
C GLN A 128 18.10 -5.02 9.25
N ASN A 129 17.26 -4.00 9.46
CA ASN A 129 15.85 -4.07 9.10
C ASN A 129 15.70 -4.23 7.59
N GLN A 130 14.74 -5.04 7.16
CA GLN A 130 14.38 -5.11 5.76
C GLN A 130 13.33 -4.05 5.46
N HIS A 131 13.71 -3.11 4.60
CA HIS A 131 12.82 -2.06 4.14
C HIS A 131 11.69 -2.61 3.27
N ALA A 132 10.53 -1.95 3.32
CA ALA A 132 9.44 -2.30 2.43
C ALA A 132 9.84 -2.00 0.98
N ALA A 133 9.39 -2.80 0.02
CA ALA A 133 9.73 -2.61 -1.39
C ALA A 133 8.60 -3.05 -2.30
N ILE A 134 8.41 -2.33 -3.40
CA ILE A 134 7.45 -2.68 -4.46
C ILE A 134 8.21 -3.05 -5.72
N HIS A 135 7.84 -4.17 -6.33
CA HIS A 135 8.46 -4.70 -7.54
C HIS A 135 7.44 -4.64 -8.67
N PHE A 136 7.70 -3.75 -9.62
CA PHE A 136 6.91 -3.67 -10.84
C PHE A 136 7.51 -4.59 -11.91
N PRO A 137 6.72 -5.52 -12.47
CA PRO A 137 7.14 -6.32 -13.60
C PRO A 137 7.25 -5.43 -14.85
N HIS A 138 8.10 -5.80 -15.82
CA HIS A 138 8.44 -4.95 -16.97
C HIS A 138 7.22 -4.68 -17.88
N GLU A 139 6.26 -5.59 -17.85
CA GLU A 139 5.00 -5.56 -18.58
C GLU A 139 4.12 -4.37 -18.16
N ILE A 140 4.26 -3.90 -16.91
CA ILE A 140 3.48 -2.77 -16.39
C ILE A 140 4.28 -1.47 -16.61
N GLN A 141 4.14 -0.91 -17.81
CA GLN A 141 4.81 0.33 -18.22
C GLN A 141 3.94 1.57 -18.02
N ASP A 142 2.62 1.40 -18.03
CA ASP A 142 1.65 2.48 -17.88
C ASP A 142 1.74 3.14 -16.50
N GLU A 143 2.10 4.42 -16.48
CA GLU A 143 2.31 5.19 -15.25
C GLU A 143 1.03 5.30 -14.40
N ILE A 144 -0.14 5.42 -15.03
CA ILE A 144 -1.42 5.51 -14.33
C ILE A 144 -1.70 4.20 -13.60
N GLU A 145 -1.45 3.07 -14.26
CA GLU A 145 -1.59 1.75 -13.66
C GLU A 145 -0.59 1.53 -12.51
N ARG A 146 0.69 1.91 -12.70
CA ARG A 146 1.69 1.81 -11.64
C ARG A 146 1.31 2.64 -10.42
N MET A 147 0.81 3.86 -10.64
CA MET A 147 0.36 4.74 -9.57
C MET A 147 -0.86 4.17 -8.85
N PHE A 148 -1.83 3.66 -9.61
CA PHE A 148 -2.99 2.98 -9.06
C PHE A 148 -2.60 1.79 -8.16
N LEU A 149 -1.73 0.92 -8.66
CA LEU A 149 -1.26 -0.25 -7.91
C LEU A 149 -0.46 0.14 -6.68
N LEU A 150 0.40 1.16 -6.77
CA LEU A 150 1.11 1.72 -5.62
C LEU A 150 0.13 2.22 -4.55
N MET A 151 -0.89 2.99 -4.94
CA MET A 151 -1.88 3.55 -4.02
C MET A 151 -2.76 2.46 -3.39
N ALA A 152 -3.17 1.45 -4.16
CA ALA A 152 -3.92 0.30 -3.68
C ALA A 152 -3.11 -0.52 -2.65
N ILE A 153 -1.82 -0.74 -2.92
CA ILE A 153 -0.89 -1.39 -2.01
C ILE A 153 -0.72 -0.57 -0.71
N LEU A 154 -0.49 0.74 -0.83
CA LEU A 154 -0.41 1.63 0.35
C LEU A 154 -1.69 1.58 1.17
N GLN A 155 -2.86 1.62 0.54
CA GLN A 155 -4.15 1.54 1.23
C GLN A 155 -4.26 0.23 2.01
N MET A 156 -3.95 -0.90 1.38
CA MET A 156 -4.06 -2.22 2.01
C MET A 156 -3.05 -2.43 3.14
N GLU A 157 -1.81 -2.00 2.96
CA GLU A 157 -0.77 -2.13 3.98
C GLU A 157 -1.01 -1.23 5.18
N ILE A 158 -1.42 0.03 4.96
CA ILE A 158 -1.76 0.92 6.07
C ILE A 158 -2.98 0.39 6.83
N HIS A 159 -4.00 -0.10 6.13
CA HIS A 159 -5.15 -0.71 6.80
C HIS A 159 -4.75 -1.93 7.64
N ARG A 160 -3.80 -2.74 7.16
CA ARG A 160 -3.26 -3.88 7.91
C ARG A 160 -2.49 -3.42 9.16
N GLN A 161 -1.65 -2.39 9.04
CA GLN A 161 -0.91 -1.82 10.17
C GLN A 161 -1.86 -1.27 11.23
N ASP A 162 -2.88 -0.50 10.82
CA ASP A 162 -3.88 0.06 11.72
C ASP A 162 -4.63 -1.06 12.50
N GLN A 163 -4.92 -2.20 11.85
CA GLN A 163 -5.53 -3.36 12.52
C GLN A 163 -4.60 -3.99 13.57
N LEU A 164 -3.31 -4.12 13.27
CA LEU A 164 -2.33 -4.67 14.21
C LEU A 164 -2.11 -3.74 15.40
N ASP A 165 -2.04 -2.43 15.17
CA ASP A 165 -1.86 -1.44 16.22
C ASP A 165 -3.07 -1.43 17.17
N ASN A 166 -4.29 -1.48 16.62
CA ASN A 166 -5.53 -1.56 17.42
C ASN A 166 -5.63 -2.87 18.22
N ALA A 167 -5.24 -4.00 17.64
CA ALA A 167 -5.21 -5.28 18.36
C ALA A 167 -4.19 -5.25 19.53
N THR A 168 -3.01 -4.67 19.29
CA THR A 168 -1.96 -4.53 20.31
C THR A 168 -2.42 -3.63 21.47
N ALA A 169 -3.05 -2.49 21.17
CA ALA A 169 -3.58 -1.58 22.18
C ALA A 169 -4.69 -2.24 23.03
N THR A 170 -5.57 -3.01 22.38
CA THR A 170 -6.64 -3.75 23.06
C THR A 170 -6.07 -4.78 24.05
N ASN A 171 -5.07 -5.55 23.62
CA ASN A 171 -4.42 -6.54 24.47
C ASN A 171 -3.70 -5.90 25.66
N ALA A 172 -2.98 -4.79 25.45
CA ALA A 172 -2.31 -4.08 26.53
C ALA A 172 -3.30 -3.59 27.61
N THR A 173 -4.47 -3.09 27.17
CA THR A 173 -5.53 -2.64 28.08
C THR A 173 -6.09 -3.80 28.91
N MET A 174 -6.30 -4.98 28.31
CA MET A 174 -6.78 -6.17 29.03
C MET A 174 -5.75 -6.69 30.05
N VAL A 175 -4.47 -6.74 29.68
CA VAL A 175 -3.39 -7.15 30.60
C VAL A 175 -3.31 -6.20 31.80
N GLN A 176 -3.42 -4.89 31.56
CA GLN A 176 -3.39 -3.89 32.64
C GLN A 176 -4.63 -3.96 33.53
N ALA A 177 -5.80 -4.30 32.99
CA ALA A 177 -7.01 -4.54 33.78
C ALA A 177 -6.89 -5.81 34.65
N ALA A 178 -6.24 -6.87 34.17
CA ALA A 178 -6.02 -8.11 34.91
C ALA A 178 -4.95 -8.00 36.00
N ALA A 179 -3.93 -7.14 35.81
CA ALA A 179 -2.88 -6.92 36.81
C ALA A 179 -3.32 -6.05 38.00
N ASN A 180 -4.46 -5.36 37.89
CA ASN A 180 -5.03 -4.49 38.92
C ASN A 180 -6.17 -5.16 39.71
N GLN A 181 -6.35 -6.48 39.55
CA GLN A 181 -7.28 -7.31 40.34
C GLN A 181 -6.48 -8.20 41.29
#